data_AF-A0A0W0F0U1-F1
#
_entry.id   AF-A0A0W0F0U1-F1
#
_cell.length_a   1.000
_cell.length_b   1.000
_cell.length_c   1.000
_cell.angle_alpha   90.00
_cell.angle_beta   90.00
_cell.angle_gamma   90.00
#
_symmetry.space_group_name_H-M   'P 1'
#
loop_
_entity.id
_entity.type
_entity.pdbx_description
1 polymer ?
#
loop_
_entity_poly.entity_id
_entity_poly.type
_entity_poly.pdbx_seq_one_letter_code
_entity_poly.pdbx_strand_id
1 'polypeptide(L)'
;MIVAFRESKASHGAGVYTSSDVFKDAGISPFLTFDEVFLNPSRLAHIILAYYTFVYKVCKEDGIIKLVHSAVHGTLLAPTETQRLRYAYYLSVYGKELVYCTEREAQLIERYIETISIPSGNWSQHDLNMALYDVFEPSNVCQALMNDGACLGHLVFGIEKWKELSGCCKEALETVTSDMISKKWKLLSGIVFQLLGEVREASLFSTIVKKGTTDVAIGPLEYCGNAVWSRVGKLTVVSPCREDPTLSSFALACQIQGYLRRKNKIDAPEKAKTAMSKSHQLKVSKGITAVLKGPQHLSSSSLALESSPLALLPVQPAKCCRLSADKHLALSGVEIEKENGGSTPSLAEHKHRHST
;
A
#
# COMPACT_ATOMS: atom_id res chain seq x y z
N MET A 1 8.17 14.81 -10.19
CA MET A 1 8.35 14.44 -8.77
C MET A 1 7.58 13.21 -8.28
N ILE A 2 6.31 13.03 -8.65
CA ILE A 2 5.47 11.89 -8.19
C ILE A 2 6.16 10.52 -8.36
N VAL A 3 6.85 10.29 -9.48
CA VAL A 3 7.59 9.04 -9.74
C VAL A 3 8.70 8.81 -8.71
N ALA A 4 9.51 9.83 -8.42
CA ALA A 4 10.61 9.73 -7.46
C ALA A 4 10.09 9.46 -6.03
N PHE A 5 9.00 10.13 -5.63
CA PHE A 5 8.35 9.86 -4.35
C PHE A 5 7.81 8.43 -4.29
N ARG A 6 7.13 7.96 -5.33
CA ARG A 6 6.60 6.58 -5.41
C ARG A 6 7.69 5.50 -5.32
N GLU A 7 8.87 5.76 -5.87
CA GLU A 7 9.99 4.81 -5.90
C GLU A 7 10.86 4.86 -4.63
N SER A 8 10.64 5.85 -3.76
CA SER A 8 11.34 5.97 -2.49
C SER A 8 10.92 4.87 -1.51
N LYS A 9 11.92 4.35 -0.78
CA LYS A 9 11.66 3.37 0.29
C LYS A 9 10.86 3.94 1.46
N ALA A 10 10.87 5.27 1.65
CA ALA A 10 10.17 5.92 2.75
C ALA A 10 8.65 5.97 2.53
N SER A 11 8.20 5.80 1.30
CA SER A 11 6.80 5.96 0.84
C SER A 11 6.28 4.69 0.17
N HIS A 12 6.76 3.52 0.62
CA HIS A 12 6.23 2.24 0.18
C HIS A 12 4.71 2.21 0.34
N GLY A 13 4.01 1.83 -0.74
CA GLY A 13 2.56 1.79 -0.80
C GLY A 13 1.90 3.06 -1.34
N ALA A 14 2.65 4.16 -1.51
CA ALA A 14 2.12 5.36 -2.14
C ALA A 14 2.07 5.20 -3.67
N GLY A 15 0.88 4.92 -4.22
CA GLY A 15 0.64 4.91 -5.67
C GLY A 15 0.52 6.32 -6.25
N VAL A 16 0.11 6.42 -7.53
CA VAL A 16 -0.11 7.71 -8.21
C VAL A 16 -1.19 8.54 -7.50
N TYR A 17 -2.26 7.91 -7.04
CA TYR A 17 -3.39 8.60 -6.39
C TYR A 17 -2.95 9.17 -5.04
N THR A 18 -2.34 8.34 -4.20
CA THR A 18 -1.75 8.76 -2.91
C THR A 18 -0.72 9.85 -3.09
N SER A 19 0.19 9.70 -4.06
CA SER A 19 1.21 10.71 -4.31
C SER A 19 0.58 12.04 -4.72
N SER A 20 -0.46 12.04 -5.55
CA SER A 20 -1.15 13.26 -5.96
C SER A 20 -1.79 13.99 -4.77
N ASP A 21 -2.46 13.25 -3.88
CA ASP A 21 -3.05 13.81 -2.67
C ASP A 21 -1.99 14.31 -1.67
N VAL A 22 -0.88 13.59 -1.51
CA VAL A 22 0.23 14.00 -0.65
C VAL A 22 0.85 15.30 -1.15
N PHE A 23 1.07 15.45 -2.46
CA PHE A 23 1.63 16.68 -3.02
C PHE A 23 0.64 17.85 -2.91
N LYS A 24 -0.67 17.60 -3.09
CA LYS A 24 -1.72 18.60 -2.83
C LYS A 24 -1.69 19.05 -1.36
N ASP A 25 -1.73 18.12 -0.41
CA ASP A 25 -1.77 18.45 1.01
C ASP A 25 -0.46 19.11 1.48
N ALA A 26 0.67 18.77 0.87
CA ALA A 26 1.96 19.42 1.11
C ALA A 26 2.08 20.82 0.46
N GLY A 27 1.15 21.22 -0.41
CA GLY A 27 1.24 22.48 -1.16
C GLY A 27 2.42 22.55 -2.12
N ILE A 28 2.97 21.40 -2.54
CA ILE A 28 4.17 21.31 -3.37
C ILE A 28 3.75 20.97 -4.80
N SER A 29 4.17 21.79 -5.76
CA SER A 29 3.90 21.52 -7.18
C SER A 29 4.63 20.24 -7.64
N PRO A 30 3.93 19.30 -8.32
CA PRO A 30 4.54 18.06 -8.80
C PRO A 30 5.53 18.28 -9.96
N PHE A 31 5.57 19.49 -10.51
CA PHE A 31 6.44 19.93 -11.59
C PHE A 31 7.81 20.45 -11.14
N LEU A 32 7.99 20.68 -9.83
CA LEU A 32 9.31 20.98 -9.29
C LEU A 32 10.27 19.81 -9.55
N THR A 33 11.56 20.11 -9.58
CA THR A 33 12.64 19.14 -9.69
C THR A 33 12.86 18.39 -8.38
N PHE A 34 13.64 17.31 -8.44
CA PHE A 34 14.04 16.58 -7.24
C PHE A 34 14.78 17.47 -6.24
N ASP A 35 15.73 18.25 -6.73
CA ASP A 35 16.59 19.09 -5.88
C ASP A 35 15.81 20.20 -5.20
N GLU A 36 14.92 20.87 -5.93
CA GLU A 36 14.05 21.93 -5.41
C GLU A 36 13.15 21.47 -4.26
N VAL A 37 12.84 20.17 -4.17
CA VAL A 37 11.96 19.61 -3.16
C VAL A 37 12.73 18.89 -2.06
N PHE A 38 13.61 17.94 -2.41
CA PHE A 38 14.25 17.06 -1.44
C PHE A 38 15.53 17.64 -0.84
N LEU A 39 16.18 18.61 -1.49
CA LEU A 39 17.30 19.36 -0.88
C LEU A 39 16.83 20.58 -0.08
N ASN A 40 15.54 20.91 -0.16
CA ASN A 40 14.93 21.95 0.67
C ASN A 40 14.30 21.30 1.93
N PRO A 41 14.85 21.54 3.14
CA PRO A 41 14.35 20.90 4.36
C PRO A 41 12.88 21.23 4.69
N SER A 42 12.41 22.42 4.32
CA SER A 42 11.05 22.87 4.56
C SER A 42 10.05 22.12 3.68
N ARG A 43 10.33 22.03 2.37
CA ARG A 43 9.49 21.27 1.42
C ARG A 43 9.49 19.77 1.71
N LEU A 44 10.64 19.22 2.09
CA LEU A 44 10.72 17.83 2.55
C LEU A 44 9.86 17.62 3.81
N ALA A 45 9.88 18.56 4.75
CA ALA A 45 9.01 18.51 5.91
C ALA A 45 7.52 18.57 5.53
N HIS A 46 7.10 19.41 4.58
CA HIS A 46 5.72 19.42 4.08
C HIS A 46 5.28 18.05 3.56
N ILE A 47 6.11 17.39 2.74
CA ILE A 47 5.81 16.06 2.19
C ILE A 47 5.70 15.01 3.30
N ILE A 48 6.60 15.02 4.28
CA ILE A 48 6.56 14.08 5.40
C ILE A 48 5.29 14.28 6.24
N LEU A 49 4.93 15.53 6.54
CA LEU A 49 3.72 15.86 7.31
C LEU A 49 2.44 15.49 6.54
N ALA A 50 2.40 15.75 5.23
CA ALA A 50 1.28 15.38 4.37
C ALA A 50 1.14 13.86 4.27
N TYR A 51 2.24 13.13 4.06
CA TYR A 51 2.23 11.68 4.01
C TYR A 51 1.80 11.06 5.34
N TYR A 52 2.32 11.57 6.46
CA TYR A 52 1.88 11.14 7.79
C TYR A 52 0.39 11.37 7.98
N THR A 53 -0.11 12.56 7.62
CA THR A 53 -1.53 12.90 7.73
C THR A 53 -2.39 11.98 6.87
N PHE A 54 -1.96 11.67 5.64
CA PHE A 54 -2.62 10.69 4.77
C PHE A 54 -2.69 9.31 5.43
N VAL A 55 -1.56 8.78 5.92
CA VAL A 55 -1.52 7.47 6.61
C VAL A 55 -2.39 7.48 7.85
N TYR A 56 -2.35 8.55 8.64
CA TYR A 56 -3.19 8.71 9.83
C TYR A 56 -4.68 8.66 9.47
N LYS A 57 -5.12 9.43 8.46
CA LYS A 57 -6.50 9.41 7.95
C LYS A 57 -6.89 7.99 7.53
N VAL A 58 -6.05 7.31 6.74
CA VAL A 58 -6.31 5.92 6.32
C VAL A 58 -6.42 4.96 7.51
N CYS A 59 -5.55 5.07 8.52
CA CYS A 59 -5.50 4.16 9.66
C CYS A 59 -6.59 4.43 10.71
N LYS A 60 -7.05 5.67 10.86
CA LYS A 60 -8.02 6.07 11.88
C LYS A 60 -9.43 6.20 11.34
N GLU A 61 -9.58 6.58 10.08
CA GLU A 61 -10.88 6.61 9.43
C GLU A 61 -11.19 5.22 8.87
N ASP A 62 -12.12 4.55 9.55
CA ASP A 62 -12.63 3.23 9.18
C ASP A 62 -13.05 3.10 7.71
N GLY A 63 -13.39 4.20 7.03
CA GLY A 63 -13.97 4.20 5.69
C GLY A 63 -13.10 3.51 4.63
N ILE A 64 -11.84 3.93 4.48
CA ILE A 64 -10.93 3.39 3.45
C ILE A 64 -10.60 1.94 3.77
N ILE A 65 -10.26 1.65 5.02
CA ILE A 65 -9.92 0.29 5.47
C ILE A 65 -11.11 -0.65 5.26
N LYS A 66 -12.34 -0.26 5.65
CA LYS A 66 -13.55 -1.06 5.41
C LYS A 66 -13.81 -1.26 3.91
N LEU A 67 -13.66 -0.21 3.10
CA LEU A 67 -13.81 -0.32 1.65
C LEU A 67 -12.83 -1.35 1.07
N VAL A 68 -11.56 -1.22 1.45
CA VAL A 68 -10.49 -2.13 1.03
C VAL A 68 -10.77 -3.56 1.49
N HIS A 69 -11.03 -3.79 2.78
CA HIS A 69 -11.32 -5.12 3.31
C HIS A 69 -12.53 -5.78 2.64
N SER A 70 -13.58 -5.00 2.33
CA SER A 70 -14.76 -5.53 1.64
C SER A 70 -14.48 -5.98 0.19
N ALA A 71 -13.35 -5.55 -0.39
CA ALA A 71 -12.91 -5.98 -1.71
C ALA A 71 -11.86 -7.10 -1.65
N VAL A 72 -11.42 -7.51 -0.46
CA VAL A 72 -10.45 -8.60 -0.28
C VAL A 72 -11.18 -9.94 -0.25
N HIS A 73 -10.96 -10.75 -1.28
CA HIS A 73 -11.48 -12.11 -1.40
C HIS A 73 -10.34 -13.12 -1.24
N GLY A 74 -10.14 -13.54 0.01
CA GLY A 74 -9.02 -14.37 0.41
C GLY A 74 -7.70 -13.61 0.29
N THR A 75 -7.07 -13.69 -0.88
CA THR A 75 -5.77 -13.05 -1.15
C THR A 75 -5.78 -12.15 -2.38
N LEU A 76 -6.92 -12.11 -3.08
CA LEU A 76 -7.13 -11.25 -4.23
C LEU A 76 -7.92 -10.04 -3.78
N LEU A 77 -7.46 -8.86 -4.17
CA LEU A 77 -8.31 -7.69 -4.17
C LEU A 77 -9.13 -7.72 -5.46
N ALA A 78 -10.43 -7.91 -5.35
CA ALA A 78 -11.35 -7.94 -6.49
C ALA A 78 -12.49 -6.94 -6.24
N PRO A 79 -12.21 -5.63 -6.36
CA PRO A 79 -13.21 -4.63 -6.09
C PRO A 79 -14.23 -4.55 -7.22
N THR A 80 -15.50 -4.46 -6.85
CA THR A 80 -16.59 -4.14 -7.77
C THR A 80 -16.43 -2.73 -8.32
N GLU A 81 -17.09 -2.44 -9.45
CA GLU A 81 -17.16 -1.08 -10.00
C GLU A 81 -17.64 -0.06 -8.96
N THR A 82 -18.69 -0.40 -8.20
CA THR A 82 -19.23 0.44 -7.13
C THR A 82 -18.21 0.72 -6.04
N GLN A 83 -17.42 -0.28 -5.62
CA GLN A 83 -16.34 -0.08 -4.64
C GLN A 83 -15.24 0.83 -5.19
N ARG A 84 -14.85 0.64 -6.46
CA ARG A 84 -13.89 1.52 -7.14
C ARG A 84 -14.40 2.96 -7.15
N LEU A 85 -15.63 3.20 -7.63
CA LEU A 85 -16.22 4.55 -7.65
C LEU A 85 -16.31 5.17 -6.25
N ARG A 86 -16.59 4.37 -5.21
CA ARG A 86 -16.57 4.85 -3.83
C ARG A 86 -15.18 5.27 -3.35
N TYR A 87 -14.12 4.65 -3.86
CA TYR A 87 -12.76 5.02 -3.51
C TYR A 87 -12.44 6.48 -3.88
N ALA A 88 -13.02 6.99 -4.98
CA ALA A 88 -12.83 8.37 -5.41
C ALA A 88 -13.26 9.42 -4.36
N TYR A 89 -14.20 9.08 -3.46
CA TYR A 89 -14.60 9.98 -2.38
C TYR A 89 -13.49 10.22 -1.35
N TYR A 90 -12.54 9.29 -1.24
CA TYR A 90 -11.39 9.38 -0.34
C TYR A 90 -10.18 10.06 -0.96
N LEU A 91 -10.19 10.28 -2.28
CA LEU A 91 -9.16 11.08 -2.94
C LEU A 91 -9.46 12.56 -2.73
N SER A 92 -8.45 13.42 -2.71
CA SER A 92 -8.66 14.88 -2.58
C SER A 92 -8.59 15.59 -3.91
N VAL A 93 -7.62 15.22 -4.76
CA VAL A 93 -7.37 15.89 -6.05
C VAL A 93 -7.47 14.95 -7.25
N TYR A 94 -7.06 13.69 -7.09
CA TYR A 94 -6.86 12.81 -8.25
C TYR A 94 -8.18 12.41 -8.92
N GLY A 95 -8.26 12.61 -10.25
CA GLY A 95 -9.39 12.20 -11.08
C GLY A 95 -10.72 12.88 -10.69
N LYS A 96 -10.66 13.99 -9.95
CA LYS A 96 -11.85 14.77 -9.57
C LYS A 96 -12.11 15.89 -10.57
N GLU A 97 -13.39 16.13 -10.81
CA GLU A 97 -13.87 17.29 -11.56
C GLU A 97 -13.79 18.57 -10.71
N LEU A 98 -14.09 18.47 -9.43
CA LEU A 98 -14.07 19.59 -8.50
C LEU A 98 -13.15 19.27 -7.33
N VAL A 99 -12.29 20.22 -6.98
CA VAL A 99 -11.40 20.14 -5.83
C VAL A 99 -11.80 21.24 -4.87
N TYR A 100 -12.01 20.85 -3.62
CA TYR A 100 -12.33 21.78 -2.54
C TYR A 100 -11.04 22.20 -1.84
N CYS A 101 -10.95 23.48 -1.53
CA CYS A 101 -9.83 24.08 -0.82
C CYS A 101 -10.36 25.12 0.19
N THR A 102 -9.52 25.49 1.15
CA THR A 102 -9.85 26.60 2.06
C THR A 102 -9.79 27.93 1.30
N GLU A 103 -10.43 28.99 1.82
CA GLU A 103 -10.34 30.33 1.21
C GLU A 103 -8.88 30.81 1.13
N ARG A 104 -8.09 30.54 2.17
CA ARG A 104 -6.66 30.84 2.19
C ARG A 104 -5.89 30.06 1.11
N GLU A 105 -6.17 28.76 0.97
CA GLU A 105 -5.56 27.91 -0.06
C GLU A 105 -5.92 28.41 -1.47
N ALA A 106 -7.17 28.82 -1.71
CA ALA A 106 -7.61 29.42 -2.97
C ALA A 106 -6.81 30.70 -3.30
N GLN A 107 -6.65 31.62 -2.34
CA GLN A 107 -5.86 32.84 -2.53
C GLN A 107 -4.39 32.53 -2.84
N LEU A 108 -3.82 31.47 -2.23
CA LEU A 108 -2.46 31.02 -2.54
C LEU A 108 -2.37 30.44 -3.96
N ILE A 109 -3.37 29.68 -4.39
CA ILE A 109 -3.45 29.13 -5.76
C ILE A 109 -3.53 30.25 -6.78
N GLU A 110 -4.39 31.25 -6.56
CA GLU A 110 -4.54 32.41 -7.46
C GLU A 110 -3.22 33.15 -7.62
N ARG A 111 -2.56 33.49 -6.50
CA ARG A 111 -1.23 34.13 -6.53
C ARG A 111 -0.17 33.29 -7.22
N TYR A 112 -0.21 31.97 -7.01
CA TYR A 112 0.68 31.04 -7.70
C TYR A 112 0.42 31.14 -9.21
N ILE A 113 -0.83 30.97 -9.65
CA ILE A 113 -1.24 31.06 -11.07
C ILE A 113 -0.85 32.41 -11.68
N GLU A 114 -1.07 33.53 -10.98
CA GLU A 114 -0.67 34.86 -11.43
C GLU A 114 0.84 34.96 -11.62
N THR A 115 1.63 34.48 -10.66
CA THR A 115 3.10 34.47 -10.73
C THR A 115 3.58 33.64 -11.91
N ILE A 116 2.90 32.52 -12.15
CA ILE A 116 3.32 31.54 -13.13
C ILE A 116 2.81 31.93 -14.54
N SER A 117 1.71 32.67 -14.69
CA SER A 117 1.19 33.08 -16.01
C SER A 117 2.04 34.15 -16.73
N ILE A 118 3.17 34.56 -16.14
CA ILE A 118 4.02 35.66 -16.64
C ILE A 118 4.94 35.24 -17.80
N PRO A 119 5.54 34.03 -17.87
CA PRO A 119 6.41 33.65 -18.99
C PRO A 119 5.70 32.78 -20.04
N SER A 120 5.94 33.06 -21.31
CA SER A 120 5.63 32.16 -22.43
C SER A 120 6.85 31.27 -22.72
N GLY A 121 6.77 29.95 -22.45
CA GLY A 121 7.86 29.01 -22.74
C GLY A 121 7.87 27.76 -21.86
N ASN A 122 8.93 26.94 -21.96
CA ASN A 122 9.35 25.98 -20.94
C ASN A 122 10.23 26.73 -19.93
N TRP A 123 10.01 26.52 -18.64
CA TRP A 123 10.47 27.42 -17.59
C TRP A 123 10.74 26.59 -16.36
N SER A 124 11.90 26.82 -15.77
CA SER A 124 12.29 26.32 -14.45
C SER A 124 12.16 27.45 -13.44
N GLN A 125 12.07 27.11 -12.14
CA GLN A 125 12.08 28.12 -11.09
C GLN A 125 13.35 28.98 -11.13
N HIS A 126 14.47 28.39 -11.59
CA HIS A 126 15.73 29.09 -11.81
C HIS A 126 15.64 30.19 -12.87
N ASP A 127 14.77 30.03 -13.88
CA ASP A 127 14.63 31.00 -14.97
C ASP A 127 13.80 32.22 -14.56
N LEU A 128 12.92 32.08 -13.56
CA LEU A 128 11.95 33.10 -13.19
C LEU A 128 12.54 34.32 -12.49
N ASN A 129 13.75 34.23 -11.92
CA ASN A 129 14.33 35.24 -11.01
C ASN A 129 13.34 35.78 -9.94
N MET A 130 12.28 35.02 -9.67
CA MET A 130 11.17 35.34 -8.79
C MET A 130 10.97 34.15 -7.86
N ALA A 131 10.81 34.44 -6.56
CA ALA A 131 10.52 33.42 -5.58
C ALA A 131 9.09 32.90 -5.78
N LEU A 132 8.96 31.67 -6.27
CA LEU A 132 7.68 30.99 -6.33
C LEU A 132 7.32 30.44 -4.95
N TYR A 133 6.18 30.88 -4.42
CA TYR A 133 5.69 30.43 -3.12
C TYR A 133 5.01 29.06 -3.24
N ASP A 134 5.18 28.22 -2.23
CA ASP A 134 4.45 26.95 -2.13
C ASP A 134 3.01 27.23 -1.66
N VAL A 135 2.04 26.52 -2.23
CA VAL A 135 0.60 26.66 -1.91
C VAL A 135 0.27 25.85 -0.64
N PHE A 136 1.03 26.09 0.43
CA PHE A 136 0.94 25.28 1.64
C PHE A 136 -0.21 25.73 2.54
N GLU A 137 -1.11 24.80 2.84
CA GLU A 137 -2.25 24.97 3.74
C GLU A 137 -2.10 24.11 5.00
N PRO A 138 -1.74 24.70 6.15
CA PRO A 138 -1.46 23.97 7.39
C PRO A 138 -2.62 23.06 7.85
N SER A 139 -3.86 23.45 7.58
CA SER A 139 -5.03 22.64 7.93
C SER A 139 -5.07 21.30 7.22
N ASN A 140 -4.45 21.17 6.04
CA ASN A 140 -4.35 19.90 5.31
C ASN A 140 -3.46 18.87 6.05
N VAL A 141 -2.49 19.33 6.85
CA VAL A 141 -1.53 18.50 7.58
C VAL A 141 -1.66 18.60 9.11
N CYS A 142 -2.80 19.09 9.59
CA CYS A 142 -3.02 19.42 11.00
C CYS A 142 -2.76 18.23 11.94
N GLN A 143 -3.14 17.02 11.53
CA GLN A 143 -2.95 15.80 12.33
C GLN A 143 -1.48 15.49 12.58
N ALA A 144 -0.61 15.69 11.58
CA ALA A 144 0.83 15.52 11.75
C ALA A 144 1.44 16.62 12.63
N LEU A 145 0.93 17.86 12.51
CA LEU A 145 1.39 18.99 13.32
C LEU A 145 0.99 18.88 14.80
N MET A 146 -0.18 18.29 15.08
CA MET A 146 -0.71 18.04 16.42
C MET A 146 -0.07 16.89 17.17
N ASN A 147 0.65 16.01 16.46
CA ASN A 147 1.20 14.82 17.08
C ASN A 147 2.26 15.24 18.11
N ASP A 148 2.07 14.84 19.38
CA ASP A 148 2.98 15.11 20.51
C ASP A 148 4.41 14.55 20.28
N GLY A 149 4.63 13.78 19.22
CA GLY A 149 5.94 13.30 18.77
C GLY A 149 6.81 14.34 18.05
N ALA A 150 7.84 13.86 17.36
CA ALA A 150 8.82 14.66 16.62
C ALA A 150 8.18 15.47 15.47
N CYS A 151 7.59 16.62 15.81
CA CYS A 151 6.92 17.49 14.86
C CYS A 151 7.95 18.32 14.06
N LEU A 152 7.84 18.25 12.73
CA LEU A 152 8.70 19.00 11.80
C LEU A 152 8.23 20.46 11.61
N GLY A 153 7.32 20.96 12.45
CA GLY A 153 6.74 22.30 12.32
C GLY A 153 7.80 23.42 12.32
N HIS A 154 8.90 23.27 13.05
CA HIS A 154 10.01 24.24 13.03
C HIS A 154 10.73 24.33 11.67
N LEU A 155 10.73 23.27 10.85
CA LEU A 155 11.27 23.30 9.48
C LEU A 155 10.28 23.96 8.51
N VAL A 156 8.99 23.88 8.81
CA VAL A 156 7.90 24.43 7.99
C VAL A 156 7.71 25.92 8.23
N PHE A 157 7.59 26.31 9.51
CA PHE A 157 7.25 27.67 9.90
C PHE A 157 8.47 28.50 10.33
N GLY A 158 9.63 27.88 10.52
CA GLY A 158 10.77 28.48 11.22
C GLY A 158 10.68 28.29 12.74
N ILE A 159 11.81 28.40 13.43
CA ILE A 159 11.91 28.11 14.86
C ILE A 159 11.08 29.11 15.68
N GLU A 160 11.14 30.39 15.34
CA GLU A 160 10.49 31.49 16.05
C GLU A 160 8.97 31.36 15.93
N LYS A 161 8.46 31.22 14.70
CA LYS A 161 7.02 31.09 14.46
C LYS A 161 6.49 29.79 15.03
N TRP A 162 7.27 28.69 14.94
CA TRP A 162 6.87 27.44 15.56
C TRP A 162 6.81 27.53 17.09
N LYS A 163 7.72 28.25 17.75
CA LYS A 163 7.64 28.52 19.20
C LYS A 163 6.37 29.30 19.57
N GLU A 164 6.02 30.31 18.78
CA GLU A 164 4.78 31.08 18.95
C GLU A 164 3.53 30.17 18.83
N LEU A 165 3.50 29.31 17.81
CA LEU A 165 2.38 28.40 17.56
C LEU A 165 2.31 27.28 18.61
N SER A 166 3.45 26.65 18.94
CA SER A 166 3.53 25.52 19.87
C SER A 166 3.22 25.90 21.32
N GLY A 167 3.45 27.16 21.72
CA GLY A 167 3.00 27.69 23.00
C GLY A 167 1.48 27.73 23.18
N CYS A 168 0.71 27.71 22.08
CA CYS A 168 -0.76 27.72 22.06
C CYS A 168 -1.40 26.38 21.64
N CYS A 169 -0.60 25.37 21.31
CA CYS A 169 -1.02 24.29 20.39
C CYS A 169 -2.00 23.26 20.93
N LYS A 170 -2.26 23.17 22.24
CA LYS A 170 -3.32 22.26 22.73
C LYS A 170 -4.71 22.90 22.61
N GLU A 171 -4.89 24.16 23.04
CA GLU A 171 -6.22 24.78 23.10
C GLU A 171 -6.64 25.50 21.81
N ALA A 172 -5.72 26.20 21.13
CA ALA A 172 -6.05 26.98 19.93
C ALA A 172 -6.33 26.08 18.72
N LEU A 173 -5.61 24.97 18.61
CA LEU A 173 -5.75 24.03 17.51
C LEU A 173 -6.97 23.12 17.71
N GLU A 174 -7.31 22.75 18.95
CA GLU A 174 -8.60 22.13 19.27
C GLU A 174 -9.78 23.03 18.91
N THR A 175 -9.67 24.36 19.06
CA THR A 175 -10.76 25.28 18.70
C THR A 175 -10.98 25.33 17.17
N VAL A 176 -9.91 25.46 16.38
CA VAL A 176 -10.00 25.42 14.90
C VAL A 176 -10.48 24.04 14.42
N THR A 177 -10.02 22.97 15.05
CA THR A 177 -10.31 21.59 14.60
C THR A 177 -11.66 21.11 15.09
N SER A 178 -12.11 21.49 16.28
CA SER A 178 -13.45 21.22 16.81
C SER A 178 -14.52 21.96 16.01
N ASP A 179 -14.22 23.17 15.54
CA ASP A 179 -15.13 23.91 14.68
C ASP A 179 -15.17 23.34 13.24
N MET A 180 -14.07 22.72 12.77
CA MET A 180 -14.01 21.98 11.50
C MET A 180 -14.63 20.57 11.56
N ILE A 181 -14.51 19.85 12.69
CA ILE A 181 -15.00 18.47 12.86
C ILE A 181 -16.48 18.44 13.30
N SER A 182 -16.92 19.33 14.20
CA SER A 182 -18.31 19.34 14.70
C SER A 182 -19.32 19.81 13.64
N LYS A 183 -18.86 20.64 12.68
CA LYS A 183 -19.61 20.99 11.47
C LYS A 183 -19.49 19.87 10.44
N LYS A 184 -20.07 18.70 10.75
CA LYS A 184 -20.36 17.56 9.86
C LYS A 184 -20.45 17.98 8.38
N TRP A 185 -19.31 18.06 7.68
CA TRP A 185 -19.11 18.56 6.32
C TRP A 185 -20.30 19.35 5.75
N LYS A 186 -20.73 20.42 6.44
CA LYS A 186 -21.63 21.37 5.78
C LYS A 186 -20.72 22.03 4.76
N LEU A 187 -20.88 21.67 3.50
CA LEU A 187 -20.21 22.28 2.34
C LEU A 187 -20.06 23.77 2.63
N LEU A 188 -18.87 24.16 3.09
CA LEU A 188 -18.54 25.57 3.17
C LEU A 188 -18.56 26.04 1.73
N SER A 189 -19.13 27.23 1.52
CA SER A 189 -19.20 27.94 0.25
C SER A 189 -17.80 28.34 -0.22
N GLY A 190 -16.93 27.35 -0.40
CA GLY A 190 -15.58 27.50 -0.91
C GLY A 190 -15.62 27.71 -2.42
N ILE A 191 -14.63 28.42 -2.92
CA ILE A 191 -14.43 28.63 -4.35
C ILE A 191 -14.17 27.26 -4.98
N VAL A 192 -14.99 26.93 -5.98
CA VAL A 192 -14.90 25.68 -6.72
C VAL A 192 -14.12 25.95 -8.01
N PHE A 193 -12.94 25.34 -8.15
CA PHE A 193 -12.19 25.38 -9.40
C PHE A 193 -12.63 24.23 -10.31
N GLN A 194 -13.14 24.57 -11.50
CA GLN A 194 -13.48 23.61 -12.56
C GLN A 194 -12.48 23.76 -13.71
N LEU A 195 -11.62 22.76 -13.90
CA LEU A 195 -10.83 22.58 -15.12
C LEU A 195 -11.74 21.94 -16.22
N LEU A 196 -11.66 22.38 -17.46
CA LEU A 196 -12.51 21.88 -18.55
C LEU A 196 -11.66 21.22 -19.65
N GLY A 197 -12.25 20.32 -20.46
CA GLY A 197 -11.64 19.76 -21.67
C GLY A 197 -11.65 18.22 -21.79
N GLU A 198 -11.54 17.71 -23.02
CA GLU A 198 -11.61 16.27 -23.35
C GLU A 198 -10.53 15.43 -22.64
N VAL A 199 -9.30 15.96 -22.56
CA VAL A 199 -8.20 15.33 -21.82
C VAL A 199 -8.57 15.16 -20.34
N ARG A 200 -9.29 16.13 -19.78
CA ARG A 200 -9.74 16.06 -18.40
C ARG A 200 -10.84 15.02 -18.24
N GLU A 201 -11.87 15.04 -19.07
CA GLU A 201 -12.94 14.05 -19.02
C GLU A 201 -12.42 12.62 -19.10
N ALA A 202 -11.41 12.38 -19.94
CA ALA A 202 -10.73 11.09 -20.05
C ALA A 202 -9.94 10.71 -18.78
N SER A 203 -9.46 11.69 -18.01
CA SER A 203 -8.73 11.51 -16.75
C SER A 203 -9.61 11.43 -15.50
N LEU A 204 -10.92 11.68 -15.63
CA LEU A 204 -11.84 11.57 -14.49
C LEU A 204 -11.87 10.12 -14.00
N PHE A 205 -11.86 9.97 -12.68
CA PHE A 205 -11.85 8.66 -12.05
C PHE A 205 -13.08 7.82 -12.46
N SER A 206 -14.24 8.45 -12.58
CA SER A 206 -15.47 7.81 -13.08
C SER A 206 -15.32 7.30 -14.50
N THR A 207 -14.69 8.08 -15.39
CA THR A 207 -14.41 7.70 -16.77
C THR A 207 -13.42 6.54 -16.83
N ILE A 208 -12.35 6.57 -16.06
CA ILE A 208 -11.34 5.50 -15.98
C ILE A 208 -12.00 4.18 -15.55
N VAL A 209 -12.83 4.23 -14.50
CA VAL A 209 -13.52 3.03 -13.99
C VAL A 209 -14.55 2.47 -14.99
N LYS A 210 -15.30 3.34 -15.67
CA LYS A 210 -16.38 2.96 -16.60
C LYS A 210 -15.92 2.53 -17.99
N LYS A 211 -14.73 2.95 -18.43
CA LYS A 211 -14.18 2.55 -19.75
C LYS A 211 -13.96 1.04 -19.89
N GLY A 212 -14.15 0.26 -18.82
CA GLY A 212 -14.04 -1.20 -18.86
C GLY A 212 -12.61 -1.68 -19.15
N THR A 213 -11.65 -0.76 -19.16
CA THR A 213 -10.24 -1.08 -19.20
C THR A 213 -9.94 -1.89 -17.94
N THR A 214 -9.23 -3.00 -18.09
CA THR A 214 -8.62 -3.73 -16.98
C THR A 214 -7.63 -2.86 -16.18
N ASP A 215 -7.39 -1.63 -16.64
CA ASP A 215 -6.68 -0.59 -15.93
C ASP A 215 -7.37 -0.28 -14.60
N VAL A 216 -6.54 -0.28 -13.58
CA VAL A 216 -6.86 -0.58 -12.18
C VAL A 216 -7.08 0.75 -11.41
N ALA A 217 -8.05 0.84 -10.50
CA ALA A 217 -8.50 2.09 -9.83
C ALA A 217 -8.53 2.14 -8.26
N ILE A 218 -8.13 1.12 -7.52
CA ILE A 218 -7.94 1.12 -6.06
C ILE A 218 -6.46 1.33 -5.65
N GLY A 219 -6.15 2.61 -5.42
CA GLY A 219 -4.84 3.19 -5.13
C GLY A 219 -3.95 2.64 -4.02
N PRO A 220 -4.41 1.99 -2.94
CA PRO A 220 -3.51 1.51 -1.88
C PRO A 220 -2.96 0.10 -2.12
N LEU A 221 -3.64 -0.71 -2.92
CA LEU A 221 -3.31 -2.13 -3.08
C LEU A 221 -2.97 -2.52 -4.52
N GLU A 222 -3.30 -1.68 -5.50
CA GLU A 222 -2.84 -1.86 -6.88
C GLU A 222 -1.34 -1.65 -7.04
N TYR A 223 -0.72 -0.89 -6.15
CA TYR A 223 0.73 -0.69 -6.14
C TYR A 223 1.51 -1.74 -5.35
N CYS A 224 0.80 -2.71 -4.78
CA CYS A 224 1.38 -3.99 -4.44
C CYS A 224 1.40 -4.90 -5.67
N GLY A 225 1.82 -4.41 -6.86
CA GLY A 225 2.31 -5.29 -7.94
C GLY A 225 3.49 -6.18 -7.50
N ASN A 226 3.98 -5.95 -6.28
CA ASN A 226 4.91 -6.78 -5.53
C ASN A 226 4.23 -7.75 -4.55
N ALA A 227 2.90 -7.86 -4.54
CA ALA A 227 2.21 -8.80 -3.67
C ALA A 227 2.70 -10.20 -4.00
N VAL A 228 3.29 -10.87 -3.03
CA VAL A 228 3.84 -12.20 -3.23
C VAL A 228 2.95 -13.20 -2.50
N TRP A 229 2.40 -14.13 -3.25
CA TRP A 229 1.82 -15.34 -2.70
C TRP A 229 2.90 -16.29 -2.18
N SER A 230 2.73 -16.74 -0.95
CA SER A 230 3.55 -17.80 -0.35
C SER A 230 2.66 -18.87 0.25
N ARG A 231 2.91 -20.13 -0.08
CA ARG A 231 2.27 -21.26 0.62
C ARG A 231 3.05 -21.57 1.89
N VAL A 232 2.37 -21.46 3.02
CA VAL A 232 2.88 -21.80 4.36
C VAL A 232 2.09 -23.01 4.85
N GLY A 233 2.63 -24.21 4.60
CA GLY A 233 1.88 -25.45 4.84
C GLY A 233 0.63 -25.55 3.95
N LYS A 234 -0.55 -25.58 4.58
CA LYS A 234 -1.86 -25.60 3.88
C LYS A 234 -2.44 -24.19 3.66
N LEU A 235 -1.86 -23.16 4.28
CA LEU A 235 -2.32 -21.80 4.19
C LEU A 235 -1.64 -21.09 3.02
N THR A 236 -2.41 -20.27 2.29
CA THR A 236 -1.87 -19.31 1.33
C THR A 236 -1.84 -17.97 2.02
N VAL A 237 -0.64 -17.41 2.16
CA VAL A 237 -0.41 -16.09 2.75
C VAL A 237 -0.06 -15.13 1.62
N VAL A 238 -0.69 -13.97 1.58
CA VAL A 238 -0.31 -12.88 0.69
C VAL A 238 0.28 -11.75 1.52
N SER A 239 1.50 -11.41 1.17
CA SER A 239 2.20 -10.22 1.65
C SER A 239 1.97 -9.09 0.67
N PRO A 240 1.64 -7.86 1.12
CA PRO A 240 1.49 -6.70 0.23
C PRO A 240 2.79 -6.39 -0.53
N CYS A 241 3.95 -6.60 0.08
CA CYS A 241 5.24 -6.37 -0.57
C CYS A 241 6.19 -7.57 -0.43
N ARG A 242 7.30 -7.52 -1.18
CA ARG A 242 8.45 -8.39 -0.91
C ARG A 242 9.03 -7.99 0.43
N GLU A 243 9.40 -8.99 1.23
CA GLU A 243 10.00 -8.76 2.54
C GLU A 243 9.06 -8.07 3.54
N ASP A 244 7.76 -8.36 3.44
CA ASP A 244 6.74 -7.82 4.34
C ASP A 244 7.04 -8.16 5.81
N PRO A 245 7.24 -7.14 6.68
CA PRO A 245 7.63 -7.33 8.07
C PRO A 245 6.51 -7.93 8.93
N THR A 246 5.26 -7.94 8.45
CA THR A 246 4.14 -8.56 9.15
C THR A 246 4.09 -10.08 8.97
N LEU A 247 4.86 -10.62 8.01
CA LEU A 247 4.98 -12.07 7.82
C LEU A 247 5.75 -12.70 8.99
N SER A 248 5.33 -13.90 9.38
CA SER A 248 6.15 -14.73 10.26
C SER A 248 7.52 -14.99 9.62
N SER A 249 8.57 -15.13 10.44
CA SER A 249 9.94 -15.40 9.96
C SER A 249 10.01 -16.61 9.03
N PHE A 250 9.18 -17.63 9.26
CA PHE A 250 9.01 -18.78 8.37
C PHE A 250 8.37 -18.43 7.03
N ALA A 251 7.26 -17.68 7.03
CA ALA A 251 6.58 -17.26 5.80
C ALA A 251 7.48 -16.37 4.94
N LEU A 252 8.19 -15.44 5.59
CA LEU A 252 9.18 -14.56 4.98
C LEU A 252 10.34 -15.36 4.36
N ALA A 253 10.88 -16.34 5.08
CA ALA A 253 11.92 -17.23 4.56
C ALA A 253 11.44 -18.02 3.33
N CYS A 254 10.22 -18.56 3.34
CA CYS A 254 9.63 -19.25 2.18
C CYS A 254 9.44 -18.30 0.98
N GLN A 255 8.99 -17.07 1.23
CA GLN A 255 8.82 -16.04 0.21
C GLN A 255 10.16 -15.71 -0.48
N ILE A 256 11.19 -15.43 0.31
CA ILE A 256 12.56 -15.14 -0.16
C ILE A 256 13.14 -16.34 -0.93
N GLN A 257 12.97 -17.55 -0.41
CA GLN A 257 13.43 -18.77 -1.08
C GLN A 257 12.77 -18.94 -2.45
N GLY A 258 11.45 -18.77 -2.54
CA GLY A 258 10.71 -18.86 -3.80
C GLY A 258 11.17 -17.81 -4.81
N TYR A 259 11.42 -16.58 -4.35
CA TYR A 259 11.97 -15.51 -5.19
C TYR A 259 13.36 -15.86 -5.72
N LEU A 260 14.29 -16.28 -4.86
CA LEU A 260 15.65 -16.64 -5.27
C LEU A 260 15.68 -17.84 -6.22
N ARG A 261 14.79 -18.82 -6.07
CA ARG A 261 14.65 -19.95 -7.01
C ARG A 261 14.22 -19.48 -8.40
N ARG A 262 13.24 -18.57 -8.49
CA ARG A 262 12.78 -17.98 -9.76
C ARG A 262 13.86 -17.09 -10.39
N LYS A 263 14.50 -16.23 -9.61
CA LYS A 263 15.58 -15.33 -10.06
C LYS A 263 16.75 -16.12 -10.68
N ASN A 264 17.09 -17.26 -10.10
CA ASN A 264 18.16 -18.14 -10.60
C ASN A 264 17.70 -19.14 -11.66
N LYS A 265 16.48 -19.00 -12.20
CA LYS A 265 15.89 -19.88 -13.24
C LYS A 265 15.86 -21.37 -12.85
N ILE A 266 15.79 -21.69 -11.54
CA ILE A 266 15.68 -23.07 -11.02
C ILE A 266 14.26 -23.60 -11.22
N ASP A 267 13.26 -22.73 -11.02
CA ASP A 267 11.83 -23.03 -11.22
C ASP A 267 11.29 -22.25 -12.43
N ALA A 268 11.89 -22.43 -13.59
CA ALA A 268 11.31 -21.89 -14.83
C ALA A 268 9.99 -22.62 -15.15
N PRO A 269 8.97 -21.97 -15.74
CA PRO A 269 7.65 -22.57 -16.01
C PRO A 269 7.71 -23.89 -16.78
N GLU A 270 8.72 -24.06 -17.63
CA GLU A 270 8.92 -25.23 -18.50
C GLU A 270 9.81 -26.31 -17.89
N LYS A 271 10.37 -26.09 -16.69
CA LYS A 271 11.29 -27.04 -16.05
C LYS A 271 10.63 -27.72 -14.86
N ALA A 272 10.76 -29.04 -14.80
CA ALA A 272 10.40 -29.80 -13.61
C ALA A 272 11.16 -29.24 -12.38
N LYS A 273 10.49 -29.20 -11.23
CA LYS A 273 11.11 -28.72 -9.99
C LYS A 273 12.29 -29.60 -9.60
N THR A 274 13.51 -29.10 -9.79
CA THR A 274 14.72 -29.78 -9.34
C THR A 274 15.11 -29.36 -7.92
N ALA A 275 15.77 -30.27 -7.21
CA ALA A 275 16.41 -29.96 -5.94
C ALA A 275 17.49 -28.88 -6.13
N MET A 276 17.66 -28.01 -5.14
CA MET A 276 18.74 -27.00 -5.20
C MET A 276 20.08 -27.67 -4.96
N SER A 277 21.10 -27.30 -5.75
CA SER A 277 22.49 -27.66 -5.47
C SER A 277 22.93 -27.09 -4.12
N LYS A 278 23.91 -27.73 -3.45
CA LYS A 278 24.43 -27.27 -2.14
C LYS A 278 24.90 -25.81 -2.19
N SER A 279 25.55 -25.42 -3.28
CA SER A 279 25.97 -24.02 -3.50
C SER A 279 24.78 -23.05 -3.54
N HIS A 280 23.69 -23.41 -4.22
CA HIS A 280 22.48 -22.59 -4.22
C HIS A 280 21.77 -22.58 -2.86
N GLN A 281 21.72 -23.70 -2.15
CA GLN A 281 21.15 -23.75 -0.79
C GLN A 281 21.89 -22.78 0.14
N LEU A 282 23.22 -22.75 0.07
CA LEU A 282 24.04 -21.82 0.86
C LEU A 282 23.75 -20.36 0.49
N LYS A 283 23.64 -20.03 -0.81
CA LYS A 283 23.28 -18.68 -1.28
C LYS A 283 21.89 -18.26 -0.79
N VAL A 284 20.90 -19.15 -0.88
CA VAL A 284 19.54 -18.91 -0.40
C VAL A 284 19.52 -18.70 1.11
N SER A 285 20.20 -19.56 1.87
CA SER A 285 20.30 -19.43 3.32
C SER A 285 20.96 -18.11 3.72
N LYS A 286 22.06 -17.72 3.08
CA LYS A 286 22.71 -16.41 3.30
C LYS A 286 21.75 -15.25 3.00
N GLY A 287 20.98 -15.32 1.92
CA GLY A 287 19.99 -14.30 1.56
C GLY A 287 18.87 -14.18 2.60
N ILE A 288 18.31 -15.31 3.05
CA ILE A 288 17.29 -15.34 4.12
C ILE A 288 17.86 -14.74 5.41
N THR A 289 19.06 -15.16 5.82
CA THR A 289 19.71 -14.63 7.02
C THR A 289 19.98 -13.13 6.91
N ALA A 290 20.38 -12.62 5.74
CA ALA A 290 20.63 -11.20 5.55
C ALA A 290 19.34 -10.36 5.68
N VAL A 291 18.22 -10.83 5.12
CA VAL A 291 16.92 -10.13 5.25
C VAL A 291 16.40 -10.19 6.68
N LEU A 292 16.46 -11.37 7.32
CA LEU A 292 16.02 -11.53 8.71
C LEU A 292 16.89 -10.76 9.72
N LYS A 293 18.18 -10.57 9.43
CA LYS A 293 19.10 -9.76 10.24
C LYS A 293 19.13 -8.28 9.85
N GLY A 294 18.31 -7.86 8.88
CA GLY A 294 18.25 -6.47 8.44
C GLY A 294 17.91 -5.51 9.58
N PRO A 295 18.11 -4.19 9.41
CA PRO A 295 18.09 -3.19 10.49
C PRO A 295 16.77 -3.08 11.29
N GLN A 296 15.72 -3.79 10.87
CA GLN A 296 14.38 -3.67 11.44
C GLN A 296 14.19 -4.38 12.79
N HIS A 297 15.22 -5.01 13.35
CA HIS A 297 15.14 -5.63 14.68
C HIS A 297 16.03 -4.96 15.74
N LEU A 298 16.34 -3.67 15.57
CA LEU A 298 17.05 -2.85 16.57
C LEU A 298 16.11 -2.08 17.51
N SER A 299 14.84 -2.46 17.64
CA SER A 299 14.04 -2.03 18.79
C SER A 299 14.12 -3.09 19.90
N SER A 300 14.56 -2.63 21.07
CA SER A 300 14.63 -3.26 22.40
C SER A 300 15.84 -4.15 22.74
N SER A 301 16.84 -3.51 23.38
CA SER A 301 17.49 -3.93 24.63
C SER A 301 17.83 -5.42 24.83
N SER A 302 19.12 -5.76 24.85
CA SER A 302 19.78 -6.41 26.00
C SER A 302 21.25 -6.67 25.71
N LEU A 303 22.10 -6.33 26.68
CA LEU A 303 23.47 -6.78 26.80
C LEU A 303 23.53 -8.32 26.92
N ALA A 304 24.57 -8.91 26.31
CA ALA A 304 25.38 -10.03 26.80
C ALA A 304 25.56 -11.23 25.85
N LEU A 305 26.84 -11.60 25.79
CA LEU A 305 27.51 -12.86 25.48
C LEU A 305 27.42 -13.48 24.08
N GLU A 306 28.60 -13.49 23.46
CA GLU A 306 29.00 -14.37 22.36
C GLU A 306 28.65 -15.83 22.67
N SER A 307 27.73 -16.38 21.88
CA SER A 307 27.63 -17.82 21.67
C SER A 307 27.49 -18.10 20.18
N SER A 308 28.13 -19.19 19.77
CA SER A 308 28.48 -19.59 18.41
C SER A 308 27.30 -19.58 17.40
N PRO A 309 27.50 -19.17 16.12
CA PRO A 309 26.42 -18.98 15.16
C PRO A 309 26.09 -20.29 14.43
N LEU A 310 25.48 -21.25 15.11
CA LEU A 310 24.84 -22.40 14.45
C LEU A 310 23.44 -22.61 15.01
N ALA A 311 22.46 -22.51 14.10
CA ALA A 311 21.05 -22.87 14.22
C ALA A 311 20.09 -21.86 14.90
N LEU A 312 19.75 -20.81 14.15
CA LEU A 312 18.40 -20.21 14.22
C LEU A 312 17.78 -20.24 12.82
N LEU A 313 17.51 -21.45 12.32
CA LEU A 313 16.55 -21.60 11.24
C LEU A 313 15.16 -21.62 11.89
N PRO A 314 14.15 -20.93 11.31
CA PRO A 314 12.79 -20.99 11.82
C PRO A 314 12.36 -22.45 11.92
N VAL A 315 11.89 -22.85 13.10
CA VAL A 315 11.39 -24.21 13.38
C VAL A 315 10.35 -24.53 12.31
N GLN A 316 10.66 -25.50 11.44
CA GLN A 316 9.68 -25.94 10.46
C GLN A 316 8.51 -26.57 11.22
N PRO A 317 7.25 -26.20 10.91
CA PRO A 317 6.12 -26.92 11.47
C PRO A 317 6.27 -28.40 11.11
N ALA A 318 5.94 -29.28 12.07
CA ALA A 318 6.03 -30.72 11.87
C ALA A 318 5.33 -31.10 10.56
N LYS A 319 6.08 -31.70 9.63
CA LYS A 319 5.49 -32.19 8.39
C LYS A 319 4.48 -33.27 8.76
N CYS A 320 3.20 -33.03 8.50
CA CYS A 320 2.22 -34.13 8.45
C CYS A 320 2.71 -35.10 7.36
N CYS A 321 3.34 -36.20 7.77
CA CYS A 321 3.62 -37.31 6.88
C CYS A 321 2.28 -37.76 6.31
N ARG A 322 2.07 -37.54 5.01
CA ARG A 322 1.05 -38.30 4.27
C ARG A 322 1.49 -39.75 4.34
N LEU A 323 0.82 -40.56 5.15
CA LEU A 323 0.90 -42.01 5.00
C LEU A 323 0.47 -42.28 3.54
N SER A 324 1.30 -43.00 2.78
CA SER A 324 0.87 -43.45 1.45
C SER A 324 -0.41 -44.27 1.62
N ALA A 325 -1.30 -44.23 0.62
CA ALA A 325 -2.51 -45.06 0.63
C ALA A 325 -2.15 -46.54 0.88
N ASP A 326 -0.99 -46.98 0.37
CA ASP A 326 -0.44 -48.32 0.58
C ASP A 326 -0.10 -48.63 2.05
N LYS A 327 0.38 -47.63 2.81
CA LYS A 327 0.64 -47.79 4.24
C LYS A 327 -0.66 -47.81 5.05
N HIS A 328 -1.70 -47.11 4.60
CA HIS A 328 -3.04 -47.24 5.19
C HIS A 328 -3.64 -48.61 4.91
N LEU A 329 -3.52 -49.15 3.69
CA LEU A 329 -3.96 -50.50 3.31
C LEU A 329 -3.18 -51.59 4.06
N ALA A 330 -1.87 -51.42 4.23
CA ALA A 330 -1.05 -52.37 4.98
C ALA A 330 -1.32 -52.35 6.49
N LEU A 331 -1.77 -51.22 7.05
CA LEU A 331 -2.10 -51.08 8.47
C LEU A 331 -3.57 -51.37 8.80
N SER A 332 -4.48 -51.30 7.81
CA SER A 332 -5.91 -51.49 8.04
C SER A 332 -6.30 -52.95 8.28
N GLY A 333 -5.39 -53.92 8.16
CA GLY A 333 -5.61 -55.31 8.59
C GLY A 333 -6.93 -55.89 8.09
N VAL A 334 -7.39 -55.51 6.89
CA VAL A 334 -8.63 -56.01 6.34
C VAL A 334 -8.34 -57.44 5.92
N GLU A 335 -8.71 -58.38 6.80
CA GLU A 335 -8.81 -59.79 6.44
C GLU A 335 -9.76 -59.88 5.26
N ILE A 336 -9.21 -60.22 4.09
CA ILE A 336 -10.01 -60.52 2.92
C ILE A 336 -10.67 -61.87 3.21
N GLU A 337 -11.88 -61.82 3.78
CA GLU A 337 -12.76 -62.97 3.83
C GLU A 337 -12.97 -63.46 2.39
N LYS A 338 -12.53 -64.69 2.13
CA LYS A 338 -12.82 -65.39 0.89
C LYS A 338 -14.31 -65.76 0.90
N GLU A 339 -15.15 -64.87 0.38
CA GLU A 339 -16.52 -65.24 0.03
C GLU A 339 -16.51 -66.22 -1.14
N ASN A 340 -16.71 -67.49 -0.80
CA ASN A 340 -17.10 -68.53 -1.73
C ASN A 340 -18.59 -68.37 -2.07
N GLY A 341 -18.84 -68.06 -3.34
CA GLY A 341 -19.95 -68.63 -4.12
C GLY A 341 -21.37 -68.21 -3.76
N GLY A 342 -21.99 -67.43 -4.63
CA GLY A 342 -23.45 -67.29 -4.59
C GLY A 342 -24.05 -66.34 -5.62
N SER A 343 -24.70 -66.92 -6.63
CA SER A 343 -25.84 -66.37 -7.38
C SER A 343 -25.65 -65.13 -8.27
N THR A 344 -25.61 -65.41 -9.58
CA THR A 344 -26.11 -64.55 -10.66
C THR A 344 -27.52 -64.01 -10.39
N PRO A 345 -27.77 -62.69 -10.55
CA PRO A 345 -29.11 -62.16 -10.71
C PRO A 345 -29.46 -61.97 -12.20
N SER A 346 -30.63 -62.51 -12.51
CA SER A 346 -31.43 -62.34 -13.72
C SER A 346 -31.62 -60.88 -14.10
N LEU A 347 -31.45 -60.57 -15.39
CA LEU A 347 -32.01 -59.39 -16.04
C LEU A 347 -33.53 -59.37 -15.84
N ALA A 348 -34.05 -58.29 -15.25
CA ALA A 348 -35.46 -57.97 -15.29
C ALA A 348 -35.64 -56.53 -15.76
N GLU A 349 -36.58 -56.40 -16.67
CA GLU A 349 -36.97 -55.22 -17.43
C GLU A 349 -37.43 -54.06 -16.53
N HIS A 350 -37.07 -52.83 -16.91
CA HIS A 350 -37.87 -51.67 -16.54
C HIS A 350 -38.13 -50.74 -17.72
N LYS A 351 -39.37 -50.85 -18.22
CA LYS A 351 -40.03 -49.99 -19.19
C LYS A 351 -40.73 -48.83 -18.45
N HIS A 352 -40.68 -47.64 -19.08
CA HIS A 352 -41.71 -46.58 -19.08
C HIS A 352 -42.07 -45.92 -17.72
N ARG A 353 -42.23 -44.59 -17.56
CA ARG A 353 -43.06 -43.64 -18.34
C ARG A 353 -43.01 -42.23 -17.68
N HIS A 354 -43.22 -41.19 -18.51
CA HIS A 354 -43.94 -39.91 -18.27
C HIS A 354 -43.49 -38.94 -17.16
N SER A 355 -43.03 -37.74 -17.51
CA SER A 355 -43.78 -36.48 -17.80
C SER A 355 -43.28 -35.46 -16.76
N THR A 356 -43.07 -34.17 -16.99
CA THR A 356 -43.68 -33.17 -17.87
C THR A 356 -42.70 -32.00 -17.94
#